data_AF-A0A7S3KE62-F1
#
_entry.id   AF-A0A7S3KE62-F1
#
_cell.length_a   1.000
_cell.length_b   1.000
_cell.length_c   1.000
_cell.angle_alpha   90.00
_cell.angle_beta   90.00
_cell.angle_gamma   90.00
#
_symmetry.space_group_name_H-M   'P 1'
#
loop_
_entity.id
_entity.type
_entity.pdbx_description
1 polymer ?
#
loop_
_entity_poly.entity_id
_entity_poly.type
_entity_poly.pdbx_seq_one_letter_code
_entity_poly.pdbx_strand_id
1 'polypeptide(L)'
;EKRVVSQMLTLMDGLKGRGSVIVLAATNRPNSIDPALRRFGRFDREIDIGVPDEIGRMEVLRIHTRNMKLGEDVDLAQVAKETHGYVGADIAALCTEAALQCIREKMDIIDIEEDNIDAEILDAMAVTNDHFRVAMGACNPSSLRETVVEVPDVSWDDIGGLEKTKKELQELILYPIEHPEKFLKFGMQPSKGVLFYGPPGCGKTLMAKAVANECGANFLYTC
;
A
#
# COMPACT_ATOMS: atom_id res chain seq x y z
N GLU A 1 -28.29 5.31 -19.67
CA GLU A 1 -27.82 5.51 -18.28
C GLU A 1 -28.54 6.60 -17.49
N LYS A 2 -28.61 7.86 -17.96
CA LYS A 2 -29.21 8.97 -17.17
C LYS A 2 -30.61 8.69 -16.60
N ARG A 3 -31.45 7.94 -17.32
CA ARG A 3 -32.80 7.55 -16.86
C ARG A 3 -32.78 6.65 -15.61
N VAL A 4 -31.79 5.77 -15.48
CA VAL A 4 -31.67 4.83 -14.35
C VAL A 4 -31.24 5.58 -13.09
N VAL A 5 -30.31 6.54 -13.23
CA VAL A 5 -29.86 7.39 -12.12
C VAL A 5 -31.02 8.22 -11.57
N SER A 6 -31.81 8.87 -12.42
CA SER A 6 -33.00 9.63 -12.00
C SER A 6 -34.05 8.78 -11.27
N GLN A 7 -34.25 7.54 -11.70
CA GLN A 7 -35.15 6.60 -11.02
C GLN A 7 -34.61 6.21 -9.65
N MET A 8 -33.32 5.91 -9.54
CA MET A 8 -32.67 5.57 -8.27
C MET A 8 -32.78 6.72 -7.26
N LEU A 9 -32.55 7.96 -7.70
CA LEU A 9 -32.71 9.16 -6.85
C LEU A 9 -34.13 9.31 -6.30
N THR A 10 -35.14 9.09 -7.16
CA THR A 10 -36.55 9.17 -6.77
C THR A 10 -36.91 8.12 -5.72
N LEU A 11 -36.38 6.90 -5.88
CA LEU A 11 -36.57 5.82 -4.91
C LEU A 11 -35.89 6.14 -3.58
N MET A 12 -34.65 6.62 -3.60
CA MET A 12 -33.91 6.99 -2.39
C MET A 12 -34.58 8.12 -1.60
N ASP A 13 -35.09 9.15 -2.28
CA ASP A 13 -35.82 10.23 -1.61
C ASP A 13 -37.14 9.71 -0.99
N GLY A 14 -37.76 8.70 -1.61
CA GLY A 14 -38.97 8.03 -1.10
C GLY A 14 -38.75 7.09 0.09
N LEU A 15 -37.51 6.69 0.38
CA LEU A 15 -37.18 5.80 1.50
C LEU A 15 -37.29 6.49 2.88
N LYS A 16 -37.28 7.83 2.94
CA LYS A 16 -37.38 8.57 4.21
C LYS A 16 -38.67 8.30 5.01
N GLY A 17 -39.73 7.78 4.37
CA GLY A 17 -41.02 7.48 5.00
C GLY A 17 -41.30 6.01 5.29
N ARG A 18 -40.44 5.07 4.85
CA ARG A 18 -40.62 3.62 5.03
C ARG A 18 -39.40 3.10 5.82
N GLY A 19 -39.64 2.46 6.96
CA GLY A 19 -38.64 2.25 8.03
C GLY A 19 -37.27 1.68 7.62
N SER A 20 -36.28 1.97 8.48
CA SER A 20 -35.00 1.27 8.73
C SER A 20 -34.19 0.68 7.56
N VAL A 21 -34.28 1.20 6.34
CA VAL A 21 -33.39 0.77 5.24
C VAL A 21 -32.09 1.59 5.27
N ILE A 22 -30.95 0.91 5.35
CA ILE A 22 -29.61 1.50 5.20
C ILE A 22 -29.07 1.08 3.84
N VAL A 23 -28.59 2.04 3.04
CA VAL A 23 -27.97 1.78 1.75
C VAL A 23 -26.46 1.98 1.88
N LEU A 24 -25.69 0.94 1.57
CA LEU A 24 -24.23 0.97 1.51
C LEU A 24 -23.78 0.80 0.05
N ALA A 25 -22.78 1.56 -0.37
CA ALA A 25 -22.19 1.47 -1.70
C ALA A 25 -20.66 1.52 -1.60
N ALA A 26 -19.99 0.84 -2.53
CA ALA A 26 -18.53 0.86 -2.66
C ALA A 26 -18.15 1.28 -4.08
N THR A 27 -17.10 2.08 -4.21
CA THR A 27 -16.55 2.53 -5.50
C THR A 27 -15.05 2.74 -5.39
N ASN A 28 -14.31 2.39 -6.44
CA ASN A 28 -12.90 2.78 -6.58
C ASN A 28 -12.75 4.11 -7.34
N ARG A 29 -13.88 4.69 -7.79
CA ARG A 29 -13.93 5.93 -8.57
C ARG A 29 -15.01 6.86 -7.99
N PRO A 30 -14.78 7.51 -6.83
CA PRO A 30 -15.76 8.41 -6.23
C PRO A 30 -16.10 9.61 -7.14
N ASN A 31 -15.15 10.01 -7.99
CA ASN A 31 -15.32 11.12 -8.94
C ASN A 31 -16.18 10.76 -10.17
N SER A 32 -16.46 9.47 -10.42
CA SER A 32 -17.38 9.07 -11.48
C SER A 32 -18.84 8.96 -11.01
N ILE A 33 -19.11 9.14 -9.71
CA ILE A 33 -20.47 9.13 -9.17
C ILE A 33 -21.13 10.49 -9.42
N ASP A 34 -22.39 10.45 -9.84
CA ASP A 34 -23.21 11.65 -10.02
C ASP A 34 -23.26 12.47 -8.70
N PRO A 35 -22.87 13.76 -8.69
CA PRO A 35 -22.89 14.59 -7.49
C PRO A 35 -24.26 14.68 -6.80
N ALA A 36 -25.36 14.44 -7.52
CA ALA A 36 -26.70 14.39 -6.94
C ALA A 36 -26.87 13.23 -5.95
N LEU A 37 -26.17 12.10 -6.14
CA LEU A 37 -26.23 10.94 -5.25
C LEU A 37 -25.51 11.17 -3.92
N ARG A 38 -24.48 12.02 -3.92
CA ARG A 38 -23.61 12.34 -2.75
C ARG A 38 -24.18 13.43 -1.84
N ARG A 39 -25.41 13.88 -2.10
CA ARG A 39 -26.07 14.94 -1.32
C ARG A 39 -26.78 14.37 -0.10
N PHE A 40 -26.93 15.24 0.90
CA PHE A 40 -27.62 14.94 2.16
C PHE A 40 -29.01 14.29 1.93
N GLY A 41 -29.25 13.18 2.63
CA GLY A 41 -30.48 12.38 2.50
C GLY A 41 -30.43 11.26 1.46
N ARG A 42 -29.28 11.02 0.82
CA ARG A 42 -28.99 9.90 -0.08
C ARG A 42 -27.72 9.17 0.40
N PHE A 43 -26.60 9.27 -0.31
CA PHE A 43 -25.29 8.95 0.27
C PHE A 43 -24.77 10.19 0.99
N ASP A 44 -25.19 10.34 2.24
CA ASP A 44 -24.85 11.46 3.12
C ASP A 44 -23.53 11.26 3.87
N ARG A 45 -23.05 10.01 3.97
CA ARG A 45 -21.77 9.65 4.58
C ARG A 45 -20.86 8.99 3.56
N GLU A 46 -19.63 9.47 3.53
CA GLU A 46 -18.54 8.88 2.76
C GLU A 46 -17.46 8.44 3.74
N ILE A 47 -16.97 7.21 3.54
CA ILE A 47 -15.88 6.64 4.30
C ILE A 47 -14.81 6.27 3.29
N ASP A 48 -13.66 6.90 3.39
CA ASP A 48 -12.50 6.58 2.59
C ASP A 48 -11.73 5.43 3.26
N ILE A 49 -11.39 4.40 2.47
CA ILE A 49 -10.65 3.23 2.94
C ILE A 49 -9.33 3.22 2.17
N GLY A 50 -8.29 3.75 2.80
CA GLY A 50 -6.94 3.79 2.24
C GLY A 50 -6.15 2.50 2.46
N VAL A 51 -4.90 2.53 1.98
CA VAL A 51 -3.91 1.48 2.25
C VAL A 51 -3.60 1.48 3.77
N PRO A 52 -3.55 0.30 4.42
CA PRO A 52 -3.26 0.21 5.84
C PRO A 52 -1.83 0.68 6.19
N ASP A 53 -1.70 1.32 7.35
CA ASP A 53 -0.42 1.61 7.98
C ASP A 53 0.21 0.34 8.59
N GLU A 54 1.41 0.43 9.16
CA GLU A 54 2.11 -0.73 9.74
C GLU A 54 1.25 -1.45 10.80
N ILE A 55 0.54 -0.69 11.65
CA ILE A 55 -0.35 -1.23 12.67
C ILE A 55 -1.54 -1.96 12.03
N GLY A 56 -2.17 -1.35 11.01
CA GLY A 56 -3.25 -1.96 10.25
C GLY A 56 -2.81 -3.24 9.54
N ARG A 57 -1.61 -3.26 8.95
CA ARG A 57 -1.06 -4.46 8.30
C ARG A 57 -0.82 -5.59 9.31
N MET A 58 -0.28 -5.28 10.49
CA MET A 58 -0.15 -6.22 11.59
C MET A 58 -1.51 -6.84 11.98
N GLU A 59 -2.55 -6.03 12.13
CA GLU A 59 -3.88 -6.53 12.48
C GLU A 59 -4.47 -7.42 11.39
N VAL A 60 -4.30 -7.05 10.12
CA VAL A 60 -4.72 -7.89 8.98
C VAL A 60 -3.95 -9.21 8.96
N LEU A 61 -2.62 -9.18 9.16
CA LEU A 61 -1.80 -10.37 9.29
C LEU A 61 -2.33 -11.29 10.39
N ARG A 62 -2.61 -10.74 11.59
CA ARG A 62 -3.17 -11.49 12.73
C ARG A 62 -4.53 -12.12 12.43
N ILE A 63 -5.38 -11.46 11.64
CA ILE A 63 -6.67 -12.02 11.24
C ILE A 63 -6.45 -13.22 10.31
N HIS A 64 -5.58 -13.09 9.31
CA HIS A 64 -5.34 -14.14 8.33
C HIS A 64 -4.49 -15.31 8.88
N THR A 65 -3.64 -15.06 9.87
CA THR A 65 -2.84 -16.10 10.52
C THR A 65 -3.51 -16.74 11.74
N ARG A 66 -4.70 -16.26 12.17
CA ARG A 66 -5.40 -16.77 13.36
C ARG A 66 -5.61 -18.29 13.37
N ASN A 67 -5.90 -18.86 12.20
CA ASN A 67 -6.15 -20.30 12.05
C ASN A 67 -4.96 -21.04 11.42
N MET A 68 -3.81 -20.36 11.27
CA MET A 68 -2.59 -20.95 10.75
C MET A 68 -1.72 -21.41 11.91
N LYS A 69 -1.15 -22.62 11.80
CA LYS A 69 -0.11 -23.06 12.72
C LYS A 69 1.19 -22.33 12.35
N LEU A 70 1.62 -21.40 13.20
CA LEU A 70 2.85 -20.65 13.01
C LEU A 70 4.01 -21.30 13.77
N GLY A 71 5.21 -21.25 13.20
CA GLY A 71 6.45 -21.58 13.88
C GLY A 71 6.81 -20.53 14.94
N GLU A 72 7.63 -20.92 15.92
CA GLU A 72 8.11 -20.01 16.98
C GLU A 72 9.01 -18.89 16.43
N ASP A 73 9.53 -19.05 15.22
CA ASP A 73 10.41 -18.13 14.51
C ASP A 73 9.67 -17.02 13.76
N VAL A 74 8.33 -17.08 13.69
CA VAL A 74 7.53 -16.12 12.91
C VAL A 74 7.38 -14.80 13.65
N ASP A 75 8.00 -13.75 13.10
CA ASP A 75 7.80 -12.37 13.55
C ASP A 75 6.86 -11.61 12.61
N LEU A 76 5.56 -11.58 12.97
CA LEU A 76 4.55 -10.82 12.21
C LEU A 76 4.82 -9.30 12.22
N ALA A 77 5.57 -8.77 13.19
CA ALA A 77 5.91 -7.34 13.24
C ALA A 77 6.93 -6.99 12.18
N GLN A 78 7.92 -7.85 12.02
CA GLN A 78 8.85 -7.75 10.91
C GLN A 78 8.14 -7.86 9.56
N VAL A 79 7.24 -8.84 9.37
CA VAL A 79 6.49 -8.99 8.12
C VAL A 79 5.60 -7.75 7.84
N ALA A 80 4.94 -7.18 8.86
CA ALA A 80 4.16 -5.96 8.69
C ALA A 80 5.00 -4.75 8.26
N LYS A 81 6.25 -4.67 8.75
CA LYS A 81 7.20 -3.60 8.42
C LYS A 81 7.73 -3.75 6.99
N GLU A 82 8.00 -4.97 6.55
CA GLU A 82 8.54 -5.28 5.21
C GLU A 82 7.47 -5.24 4.10
N THR A 83 6.18 -5.38 4.43
CA THR A 83 5.06 -5.36 3.47
C THR A 83 4.52 -3.95 3.19
N HIS A 84 5.41 -2.99 2.93
CA HIS A 84 5.00 -1.61 2.65
C HIS A 84 4.11 -1.53 1.41
N GLY A 85 3.02 -0.77 1.52
CA GLY A 85 2.05 -0.60 0.44
C GLY A 85 1.09 -1.78 0.25
N TYR A 86 1.26 -2.91 0.93
CA TYR A 86 0.32 -4.03 0.76
C TYR A 86 -1.10 -3.64 1.22
N VAL A 87 -2.10 -3.95 0.41
CA VAL A 87 -3.52 -3.84 0.82
C VAL A 87 -3.98 -5.13 1.51
N GLY A 88 -5.16 -5.10 2.14
CA GLY A 88 -5.66 -6.27 2.86
C GLY A 88 -5.75 -7.54 1.99
N ALA A 89 -6.10 -7.40 0.72
CA ALA A 89 -6.10 -8.51 -0.23
C ALA A 89 -4.69 -9.07 -0.51
N ASP A 90 -3.67 -8.21 -0.61
CA ASP A 90 -2.28 -8.65 -0.83
C ASP A 90 -1.74 -9.39 0.39
N ILE A 91 -2.07 -8.93 1.61
CA ILE A 91 -1.68 -9.60 2.86
C ILE A 91 -2.37 -10.97 2.98
N ALA A 92 -3.64 -11.06 2.60
CA ALA A 92 -4.37 -12.32 2.55
C ALA A 92 -3.72 -13.31 1.57
N ALA A 93 -3.33 -12.82 0.38
CA ALA A 93 -2.62 -13.60 -0.62
C ALA A 93 -1.24 -14.04 -0.10
N LEU A 94 -0.49 -13.15 0.56
CA LEU A 94 0.81 -13.44 1.17
C LEU A 94 0.71 -14.59 2.19
N CYS A 95 -0.27 -14.53 3.09
CA CYS A 95 -0.50 -15.59 4.09
C CYS A 95 -0.86 -16.92 3.42
N THR A 96 -1.68 -16.88 2.37
CA THR A 96 -2.09 -18.06 1.61
C THR A 96 -0.90 -18.70 0.89
N GLU A 97 -0.05 -17.88 0.24
CA GLU A 97 1.15 -18.36 -0.44
C GLU A 97 2.16 -18.95 0.56
N ALA A 98 2.35 -18.32 1.72
CA ALA A 98 3.21 -18.86 2.78
C ALA A 98 2.72 -20.24 3.28
N ALA A 99 1.39 -20.41 3.43
CA ALA A 99 0.81 -21.70 3.78
C ALA A 99 1.01 -22.75 2.67
N LEU A 100 0.84 -22.36 1.41
CA LEU A 100 1.06 -23.24 0.26
C LEU A 100 2.52 -23.66 0.12
N GLN A 101 3.48 -22.78 0.40
CA GLN A 101 4.90 -23.14 0.44
C GLN A 101 5.17 -24.21 1.50
N CYS A 102 4.63 -24.05 2.71
CA CYS A 102 4.74 -25.05 3.77
C CYS A 102 4.18 -26.43 3.36
N ILE A 103 3.04 -26.43 2.65
CA ILE A 103 2.43 -27.67 2.12
C ILE A 103 3.31 -28.29 1.04
N ARG A 104 3.84 -27.49 0.10
CA ARG A 104 4.69 -27.96 -1.00
C ARG A 104 5.96 -28.65 -0.50
N GLU A 105 6.61 -28.11 0.53
CA GLU A 105 7.80 -28.73 1.12
C GLU A 105 7.53 -30.11 1.73
N LYS A 106 6.30 -30.37 2.14
CA LYS A 106 5.90 -31.63 2.79
C LYS A 106 5.13 -32.56 1.86
N MET A 107 4.81 -32.14 0.63
CA MET A 107 4.12 -32.99 -0.35
C MET A 107 4.92 -34.24 -0.72
N ASP A 108 6.25 -34.20 -0.67
CA ASP A 108 7.09 -35.38 -0.95
C ASP A 108 6.95 -36.47 0.12
N ILE A 109 6.42 -36.12 1.29
CA ILE A 109 6.27 -37.01 2.46
C ILE A 109 4.80 -37.45 2.62
N ILE A 110 3.86 -36.68 2.07
CA ILE A 110 2.42 -36.97 2.14
C ILE A 110 2.05 -37.92 1.01
N ASP A 111 1.59 -39.12 1.36
CA ASP A 111 1.00 -40.02 0.37
C ASP A 111 -0.38 -39.49 -0.03
N ILE A 112 -0.49 -39.03 -1.28
CA ILE A 112 -1.71 -38.39 -1.82
C ILE A 112 -2.77 -39.46 -2.13
N GLU A 113 -2.41 -40.75 -2.12
CA GLU A 113 -3.32 -41.87 -2.34
C GLU A 113 -4.07 -42.30 -1.06
N GLU A 114 -3.60 -41.89 0.12
CA GLU A 114 -4.27 -42.17 1.39
C GLU A 114 -5.25 -41.07 1.80
N ASP A 115 -6.45 -41.46 2.26
CA ASP A 115 -7.50 -40.53 2.69
C ASP A 115 -7.18 -39.79 4.01
N ASN A 116 -6.14 -40.22 4.74
CA ASN A 116 -5.77 -39.67 6.04
C ASN A 116 -4.28 -39.28 6.08
N ILE A 117 -4.00 -38.09 6.63
CA ILE A 117 -2.64 -37.62 6.86
C ILE A 117 -2.23 -38.00 8.28
N ASP A 118 -1.03 -38.56 8.44
CA ASP A 118 -0.47 -38.89 9.75
C ASP A 118 -0.43 -37.68 10.69
N ALA A 119 -0.80 -37.92 11.95
CA ALA A 119 -0.83 -36.89 12.98
C ALA A 119 0.55 -36.23 13.20
N GLU A 120 1.65 -36.98 13.03
CA GLU A 120 3.01 -36.44 13.12
C GLU A 120 3.32 -35.44 11.99
N ILE A 121 2.84 -35.70 10.78
CA ILE A 121 3.03 -34.79 9.63
C ILE A 121 2.20 -33.53 9.84
N LEU A 122 0.94 -33.67 10.27
CA LEU A 122 0.07 -32.54 10.63
C LEU A 122 0.69 -31.70 11.74
N ASP A 123 1.34 -32.32 12.73
CA ASP A 123 2.00 -31.58 13.80
C ASP A 123 3.27 -30.87 13.33
N ALA A 124 3.99 -31.44 12.37
CA ALA A 124 5.14 -30.79 11.75
C ALA A 124 4.76 -29.65 10.80
N MET A 125 3.50 -29.55 10.33
CA MET A 125 3.01 -28.50 9.42
C MET A 125 2.84 -27.13 10.10
N ALA A 126 3.96 -26.49 10.47
CA ALA A 126 4.02 -25.11 10.92
C ALA A 126 4.61 -24.20 9.83
N VAL A 127 3.98 -23.04 9.63
CA VAL A 127 4.47 -22.00 8.73
C VAL A 127 5.56 -21.19 9.43
N THR A 128 6.78 -21.20 8.89
CA THR A 128 7.96 -20.47 9.39
C THR A 128 8.12 -19.10 8.72
N ASN A 129 9.06 -18.31 9.23
CA ASN A 129 9.38 -16.98 8.69
C ASN A 129 9.98 -17.05 7.27
N ASP A 130 10.68 -18.13 6.94
CA ASP A 130 11.22 -18.35 5.58
C ASP A 130 10.12 -18.56 4.54
N HIS A 131 9.00 -19.21 4.88
CA HIS A 131 7.86 -19.27 3.95
C HIS A 131 7.28 -17.88 3.65
N PHE A 132 7.22 -16.99 4.65
CA PHE A 132 6.81 -15.60 4.42
C PHE A 132 7.79 -14.85 3.53
N ARG A 133 9.10 -15.05 3.70
CA ARG A 133 10.13 -14.47 2.81
C ARG A 133 9.97 -14.93 1.37
N VAL A 134 9.75 -16.23 1.14
CA VAL A 134 9.52 -16.79 -0.20
C VAL A 134 8.21 -16.22 -0.78
N ALA A 135 7.15 -16.16 0.02
CA ALA A 135 5.86 -15.63 -0.41
C ALA A 135 5.91 -14.14 -0.78
N MET A 136 6.70 -13.33 -0.06
CA MET A 136 6.92 -11.92 -0.39
C MET A 136 7.62 -11.73 -1.75
N GLY A 137 8.46 -12.68 -2.17
CA GLY A 137 9.07 -12.66 -3.51
C GLY A 137 8.08 -12.97 -4.64
N ALA A 138 7.00 -13.69 -4.36
CA ALA A 138 5.97 -14.06 -5.33
C ALA A 138 4.78 -13.07 -5.36
N CYS A 139 4.52 -12.40 -4.24
CA CYS A 139 3.41 -11.46 -4.08
C CYS A 139 3.85 -10.02 -4.43
N ASN A 140 3.21 -9.41 -5.43
CA ASN A 140 3.42 -8.00 -5.75
C ASN A 140 2.27 -7.15 -5.23
N PRO A 141 2.52 -6.06 -4.49
CA PRO A 141 1.48 -5.21 -3.91
C PRO A 141 0.59 -4.58 -4.99
N SER A 142 -0.71 -4.64 -4.79
CA SER A 142 -1.71 -4.11 -5.71
C SER A 142 -1.78 -2.58 -5.69
N SER A 143 -1.45 -1.94 -4.56
CA SER A 143 -1.39 -0.47 -4.46
C SER A 143 -0.35 0.16 -5.40
N LEU A 144 0.76 -0.54 -5.63
CA LEU A 144 1.81 -0.11 -6.57
C LEU A 144 1.38 -0.23 -8.04
N ARG A 145 0.23 -0.85 -8.33
CA ARG A 145 -0.32 -0.95 -9.69
C ARG A 145 -1.17 0.26 -10.09
N GLU A 146 -1.73 1.01 -9.15
CA GLU A 146 -2.52 2.23 -9.44
C GLU A 146 -1.70 3.52 -9.40
N THR A 147 -0.61 3.54 -8.64
CA THR A 147 0.44 4.55 -8.71
C THR A 147 1.77 3.82 -8.74
N VAL A 148 2.50 3.91 -9.85
CA VAL A 148 3.82 3.28 -9.95
C VAL A 148 4.76 4.02 -9.01
N VAL A 149 4.92 3.48 -7.80
CA VAL A 149 5.99 3.89 -6.88
C VAL A 149 7.25 3.26 -7.44
N GLU A 150 8.07 4.05 -8.10
CA GLU A 150 9.45 3.65 -8.35
C GLU A 150 10.25 3.99 -7.09
N VAL A 151 10.99 3.00 -6.58
CA VAL A 151 12.18 3.33 -5.78
C VAL A 151 13.19 3.86 -6.79
N PRO A 152 13.54 5.15 -6.74
CA PRO A 152 14.46 5.69 -7.73
C PRO A 152 15.83 5.07 -7.51
N ASP A 153 16.45 4.56 -8.57
CA ASP A 153 17.79 3.99 -8.59
C ASP A 153 18.86 5.01 -9.01
N VAL A 154 18.45 6.24 -9.31
CA VAL A 154 19.31 7.34 -9.77
C VAL A 154 19.93 8.03 -8.56
N SER A 155 21.24 8.24 -8.58
CA SER A 155 22.01 8.99 -7.59
C SER A 155 22.42 10.38 -8.10
N TRP A 156 22.99 11.22 -7.23
CA TRP A 156 23.54 12.52 -7.66
C TRP A 156 24.68 12.39 -8.67
N ASP A 157 25.41 11.28 -8.64
CA ASP A 157 26.55 11.00 -9.52
C ASP A 157 26.11 10.66 -10.94
N ASP A 158 24.88 10.15 -11.10
CA ASP A 158 24.29 9.81 -12.41
C ASP A 158 23.82 11.07 -13.18
N ILE A 159 23.79 12.23 -12.53
CA ILE A 159 23.37 13.50 -13.12
C ILE A 159 24.61 14.33 -13.46
N GLY A 160 24.91 14.48 -14.76
CA GLY A 160 25.98 15.38 -15.21
C GLY A 160 25.63 16.86 -15.04
N GLY A 161 26.47 17.63 -14.34
CA GLY A 161 26.36 19.08 -14.22
C GLY A 161 25.27 19.54 -13.24
N LEU A 162 24.70 20.74 -13.47
CA LEU A 162 23.66 21.36 -12.64
C LEU A 162 24.06 21.54 -11.15
N GLU A 163 25.35 21.64 -10.84
CA GLU A 163 25.89 21.68 -9.48
C GLU A 163 25.22 22.72 -8.58
N LYS A 164 24.94 23.91 -9.13
CA LYS A 164 24.21 24.95 -8.40
C LYS A 164 22.82 24.48 -7.95
N THR A 165 22.07 23.86 -8.86
CA THR A 165 20.70 23.42 -8.60
C THR A 165 20.65 22.15 -7.75
N LYS A 166 21.65 21.24 -7.89
CA LYS A 166 21.82 20.10 -6.98
C LYS A 166 21.98 20.58 -5.54
N LYS A 167 22.87 21.55 -5.32
CA LYS A 167 23.12 22.14 -4.01
C LYS A 167 21.87 22.82 -3.43
N GLU A 168 21.16 23.62 -4.23
CA GLU A 168 19.91 24.25 -3.80
C GLU A 168 18.85 23.21 -3.36
N LEU A 169 18.73 22.10 -4.07
CA LEU A 169 17.81 21.02 -3.69
C LEU A 169 18.21 20.31 -2.39
N GLN A 170 19.50 20.02 -2.22
CA GLN A 170 20.01 19.43 -0.98
C GLN A 170 19.71 20.34 0.22
N GLU A 171 19.94 21.64 0.08
CA GLU A 171 19.66 22.62 1.15
C GLU A 171 18.16 22.75 1.44
N LEU A 172 17.29 22.64 0.42
CA LEU A 172 15.86 22.83 0.56
C LEU A 172 15.11 21.60 1.07
N ILE A 173 15.59 20.40 0.75
CA ILE A 173 14.88 19.13 1.00
C ILE A 173 15.66 18.25 1.98
N LEU A 174 16.95 18.01 1.75
CA LEU A 174 17.75 17.08 2.54
C LEU A 174 18.12 17.67 3.91
N TYR A 175 18.59 18.91 3.98
CA TYR A 175 19.03 19.54 5.23
C TYR A 175 17.93 19.67 6.30
N PRO A 176 16.66 19.98 5.97
CA PRO A 176 15.58 19.93 6.95
C PRO A 176 15.36 18.53 7.55
N ILE A 177 15.64 17.48 6.80
CA ILE A 177 15.49 16.08 7.24
C ILE A 177 16.70 15.65 8.08
N GLU A 178 17.91 16.01 7.67
CA GLU A 178 19.15 15.64 8.37
C GLU A 178 19.42 16.47 9.64
N HIS A 179 18.93 17.70 9.71
CA HIS A 179 19.22 18.65 10.79
C HIS A 179 17.97 19.33 11.38
N PRO A 180 16.94 18.56 11.80
CA PRO A 180 15.68 19.13 12.29
C PRO A 180 15.86 20.05 13.51
N GLU A 181 16.83 19.75 14.38
CA GLU A 181 17.14 20.53 15.58
C GLU A 181 17.62 21.96 15.26
N LYS A 182 18.35 22.14 14.16
CA LYS A 182 18.82 23.46 13.71
C LYS A 182 17.65 24.28 13.20
N PHE A 183 16.76 23.69 12.40
CA PHE A 183 15.59 24.39 11.86
C PHE A 183 14.64 24.84 12.97
N LEU A 184 14.41 24.00 13.98
CA LEU A 184 13.63 24.35 15.18
C LEU A 184 14.27 25.50 15.97
N LYS A 185 15.60 25.45 16.20
CA LYS A 185 16.33 26.47 16.96
C LYS A 185 16.32 27.84 16.29
N PHE A 186 16.38 27.88 14.96
CA PHE A 186 16.39 29.11 14.18
C PHE A 186 14.98 29.54 13.71
N GLY A 187 13.92 28.82 14.09
CA GLY A 187 12.55 29.13 13.69
C GLY A 187 12.32 29.06 12.17
N MET A 188 13.14 28.30 11.45
CA MET A 188 13.04 28.14 10.01
C MET A 188 12.02 27.05 9.69
N GLN A 189 11.15 27.29 8.71
CA GLN A 189 10.22 26.27 8.22
C GLN A 189 10.78 25.60 6.96
N PRO A 190 10.61 24.27 6.82
CA PRO A 190 10.98 23.58 5.60
C PRO A 190 10.18 24.12 4.40
N SER A 191 10.78 24.04 3.22
CA SER A 191 10.13 24.47 1.98
C SER A 191 8.88 23.62 1.71
N LYS A 192 7.80 24.25 1.22
CA LYS A 192 6.52 23.55 0.97
C LYS A 192 6.52 22.72 -0.31
N GLY A 193 7.50 22.92 -1.19
CA GLY A 193 7.60 22.23 -2.47
C GLY A 193 8.56 22.91 -3.42
N VAL A 194 8.99 22.17 -4.44
CA VAL A 194 9.92 22.63 -5.48
C VAL A 194 9.28 22.43 -6.85
N LEU A 195 9.38 23.44 -7.72
CA LEU A 195 8.87 23.38 -9.09
C LEU A 195 10.05 23.36 -10.08
N PHE A 196 10.17 22.26 -10.82
CA PHE A 196 11.12 22.14 -11.92
C PHE A 196 10.52 22.69 -13.21
N TYR A 197 11.16 23.68 -13.83
CA TYR A 197 10.74 24.22 -15.12
C TYR A 197 11.92 24.32 -16.11
N GLY A 198 11.62 24.21 -17.41
CA GLY A 198 12.60 24.32 -18.48
C GLY A 198 12.30 23.42 -19.69
N PRO A 199 13.05 23.55 -20.79
CA PRO A 199 12.84 22.77 -22.01
C PRO A 199 12.94 21.25 -21.78
N PRO A 200 12.28 20.41 -22.60
CA PRO A 200 12.37 18.96 -22.45
C PRO A 200 13.81 18.47 -22.61
N GLY A 201 14.18 17.38 -21.92
CA GLY A 201 15.53 16.80 -22.01
C GLY A 201 16.60 17.39 -21.08
N CYS A 202 16.29 18.41 -20.26
CA CYS A 202 17.26 19.02 -19.33
C CYS A 202 17.38 18.33 -17.95
N GLY A 203 17.10 17.02 -17.85
CA GLY A 203 17.34 16.27 -16.60
C GLY A 203 16.40 16.55 -15.42
N LYS A 204 15.32 17.33 -15.58
CA LYS A 204 14.36 17.65 -14.48
C LYS A 204 13.81 16.41 -13.76
N THR A 205 13.36 15.42 -14.53
CA THR A 205 12.82 14.17 -13.97
C THR A 205 13.91 13.36 -13.27
N LEU A 206 15.12 13.30 -13.83
CA LEU A 206 16.26 12.61 -13.20
C LEU A 206 16.63 13.27 -11.87
N MET A 207 16.57 14.60 -11.80
CA MET A 207 16.85 15.35 -10.59
C MET A 207 15.83 15.12 -9.48
N ALA A 208 14.55 15.03 -9.84
CA ALA A 208 13.50 14.66 -8.89
C ALA A 208 13.67 13.21 -8.38
N LYS A 209 14.09 12.29 -9.26
CA LYS A 209 14.41 10.90 -8.89
C LYS A 209 15.61 10.81 -7.94
N ALA A 210 16.71 11.51 -8.23
CA ALA A 210 17.92 11.49 -7.38
C ALA A 210 17.65 12.05 -5.97
N VAL A 211 16.93 13.17 -5.86
CA VAL A 211 16.53 13.70 -4.56
C VAL A 211 15.70 12.69 -3.76
N ALA A 212 14.74 12.03 -4.41
CA ALA A 212 13.88 11.07 -3.75
C ALA A 212 14.67 9.85 -3.24
N ASN A 213 15.63 9.35 -4.03
CA ASN A 213 16.51 8.25 -3.63
C ASN A 213 17.33 8.62 -2.38
N GLU A 214 17.95 9.79 -2.39
CA GLU A 214 18.83 10.27 -1.31
C GLU A 214 18.08 10.57 -0.01
N CYS A 215 16.80 10.94 -0.11
CA CYS A 215 15.93 11.11 1.05
C CYS A 215 15.31 9.79 1.53
N GLY A 216 15.56 8.66 0.86
CA GLY A 216 14.85 7.40 1.11
C GLY A 216 13.34 7.52 0.92
N ALA A 217 12.91 8.44 0.04
CA ALA A 217 11.51 8.78 -0.15
C ALA A 217 10.91 8.03 -1.36
N ASN A 218 9.64 7.66 -1.23
CA ASN A 218 8.88 7.06 -2.33
C ASN A 218 8.65 8.09 -3.43
N PHE A 219 8.96 7.73 -4.69
CA PHE A 219 8.74 8.61 -5.83
C PHE A 219 7.42 8.28 -6.53
N LEU A 220 6.51 9.25 -6.52
CA LEU A 220 5.19 9.15 -7.16
C LEU A 220 5.18 9.97 -8.45
N TYR A 221 4.83 9.35 -9.56
CA TYR A 221 4.54 10.08 -10.81
C TYR A 221 3.08 9.90 -11.19
N THR A 222 2.43 11.01 -11.54
CA THR A 222 1.10 11.03 -12.15
C THR A 222 1.25 11.61 -13.55
N CYS A 223 0.93 10.82 -14.58
CA CYS A 223 0.90 11.27 -15.96
C CYS A 223 -0.25 12.26 -16.21
#